data_AF-A0A8K0K341-F1
#
_entry.id   AF-A0A8K0K341-F1
#
_cell.length_a   1.000
_cell.length_b   1.000
_cell.length_c   1.000
_cell.angle_alpha   90.00
_cell.angle_beta   90.00
_cell.angle_gamma   90.00
#
_symmetry.space_group_name_H-M   'P 1'
#
loop_
_entity.id
_entity.type
_entity.pdbx_description
1 polymer ?
#
loop_
_entity_poly.entity_id
_entity_poly.type
_entity_poly.pdbx_seq_one_letter_code
_entity_poly.pdbx_strand_id
1 'polypeptide(L)'
;MRSAVEEQLNLIAHGKADFIAVLQHTIEIFKLKFLYFVKNIEGMDQLFEASFSPLATASKLLSRCGMCRRYMKFIQMKPMRLLCSHCDETYNLPQNGNIRPYKELKCPLDEFELLSWSMGTKGKSYPFCPYCYNHPPFSEVLQYKQFMKDMRKGQGCNSCTHPTCPHGLNSNGVCACIECETGVLTLDPSSAPKWKLTCNKCDVIVHLFEDAQKVTVDESTCDCGSQLINVEYKQVIIQFIFFCWVAPFVISIFCFNFLG
;
A
#
# COMPACT_ATOMS: atom_id res chain seq x y z
N MET A 1 -31.55 20.18 -1.79
CA MET A 1 -31.76 20.79 -0.45
C MET A 1 -32.37 22.17 -0.56
N ARG A 2 -31.76 23.11 -1.28
CA ARG A 2 -32.34 24.44 -1.50
C ARG A 2 -33.80 24.40 -1.99
N SER A 3 -34.06 23.60 -3.02
CA SER A 3 -35.41 23.37 -3.56
C SER A 3 -36.43 22.86 -2.53
N ALA A 4 -36.04 21.93 -1.67
CA ALA A 4 -36.92 21.38 -0.64
C ALA A 4 -37.24 22.39 0.47
N VAL A 5 -36.29 23.25 0.83
CA VAL A 5 -36.53 24.34 1.80
C VAL A 5 -37.46 25.38 1.20
N GLU A 6 -37.26 25.74 -0.08
CA GLU A 6 -38.14 26.67 -0.81
C GLU A 6 -39.58 26.14 -0.89
N GLU A 7 -39.76 24.84 -1.10
CA GLU A 7 -41.07 24.19 -1.09
C GLU A 7 -41.73 24.23 0.30
N GLN A 8 -40.99 23.98 1.38
CA GLN A 8 -41.52 24.09 2.75
C GLN A 8 -41.92 25.54 3.10
N LEU A 9 -41.16 26.53 2.64
CA LEU A 9 -41.52 27.94 2.79
C LEU A 9 -42.80 28.29 2.03
N ASN A 10 -42.99 27.74 0.84
CA ASN A 10 -44.26 27.89 0.10
C ASN A 10 -45.42 27.25 0.86
N LEU A 11 -45.25 26.09 1.48
CA LEU A 11 -46.30 25.45 2.28
C LEU A 11 -46.67 26.27 3.51
N ILE A 12 -45.70 26.91 4.18
CA ILE A 12 -45.97 27.86 5.27
C ILE A 12 -46.77 29.06 4.75
N ALA A 13 -46.38 29.63 3.61
CA ALA A 13 -47.06 30.78 3.01
C ALA A 13 -48.53 30.48 2.65
N HIS A 14 -48.85 29.24 2.28
CA HIS A 14 -50.22 28.79 2.02
C HIS A 14 -50.97 28.30 3.28
N GLY A 15 -50.37 28.41 4.47
CA GLY A 15 -50.96 27.95 5.74
C GLY A 15 -51.06 26.42 5.85
N LYS A 16 -50.32 25.67 5.02
CA LYS A 16 -50.33 24.21 4.95
C LYS A 16 -49.22 23.54 5.77
N ALA A 17 -48.33 24.32 6.38
CA ALA A 17 -47.28 23.83 7.25
C ALA A 17 -47.07 24.78 8.44
N ASP A 18 -46.79 24.21 9.61
CA ASP A 18 -46.47 24.97 10.81
C ASP A 18 -45.04 25.51 10.74
N PHE A 19 -44.90 26.81 11.03
CA PHE A 19 -43.60 27.49 10.98
C PHE A 19 -42.61 26.91 11.99
N ILE A 20 -43.05 26.66 13.24
CA ILE A 20 -42.16 26.20 14.31
C ILE A 20 -41.64 24.79 14.01
N ALA A 21 -42.51 23.91 13.50
CA ALA A 21 -42.15 22.57 13.08
C ALA A 21 -41.12 22.57 11.94
N VAL A 22 -41.33 23.39 10.89
CA VAL A 22 -40.38 23.52 9.77
C VAL A 22 -39.05 24.10 10.23
N LEU A 23 -39.07 25.09 11.14
CA LEU A 23 -37.86 25.68 11.71
C LEU A 23 -37.04 24.65 12.49
N GLN A 24 -37.68 23.91 13.41
CA GLN A 24 -37.01 22.87 14.21
C GLN A 24 -36.42 21.77 13.31
N HIS A 25 -37.18 21.32 12.32
CA HIS A 25 -36.71 20.32 11.36
C HIS A 25 -35.49 20.81 10.58
N THR A 26 -35.51 22.06 10.12
CA THR A 26 -34.40 22.66 9.37
C THR A 26 -33.14 22.78 10.23
N ILE A 27 -33.28 23.25 11.48
CA ILE A 27 -32.17 23.36 12.44
C ILE A 27 -31.54 21.99 12.69
N GLU A 28 -32.35 20.94 12.89
CA GLU A 28 -31.83 19.59 13.15
C GLU A 28 -31.08 19.04 11.93
N ILE A 29 -31.57 19.26 10.70
CA ILE A 29 -30.85 18.90 9.48
C ILE A 29 -29.49 19.60 9.39
N PHE A 30 -29.43 20.90 9.66
CA PHE A 30 -28.15 21.64 9.62
C PHE A 30 -27.19 21.19 10.71
N LYS A 31 -27.69 20.89 11.91
CA LYS A 31 -26.90 20.33 13.01
C LYS A 31 -26.32 18.96 12.67
N LEU A 32 -27.12 18.03 12.13
CA LEU A 32 -26.65 16.71 11.70
C LEU A 32 -25.59 16.83 10.60
N LYS A 33 -25.79 17.74 9.65
CA LYS A 33 -24.79 18.03 8.62
C LYS A 33 -23.50 18.60 9.20
N PHE A 34 -23.60 19.55 10.12
CA PHE A 34 -22.43 20.11 10.80
C PHE A 34 -21.63 19.02 11.49
N LEU A 35 -22.29 18.15 12.28
CA LEU A 35 -21.64 17.02 12.94
C LEU A 35 -20.98 16.06 11.94
N TYR A 36 -21.66 15.77 10.82
CA TYR A 36 -21.11 14.96 9.75
C TYR A 36 -19.85 15.60 9.14
N PHE A 37 -19.86 16.89 8.84
CA PHE A 37 -18.69 17.59 8.27
C PHE A 37 -17.54 17.70 9.27
N VAL A 38 -17.82 17.98 10.54
CA VAL A 38 -16.78 18.00 11.58
C VAL A 38 -16.13 16.62 11.72
N LYS A 39 -16.93 15.55 11.72
CA LYS A 39 -16.42 14.16 11.79
C LYS A 39 -15.58 13.77 10.57
N ASN A 40 -15.87 14.33 9.40
CA ASN A 40 -15.23 13.98 8.13
C ASN A 40 -14.41 15.14 7.53
N ILE A 41 -13.94 16.08 8.38
CA ILE A 41 -13.29 17.31 7.92
C ILE A 41 -12.02 17.03 7.12
N GLU A 42 -11.27 15.99 7.50
CA GLU A 42 -10.08 15.54 6.77
C GLU A 42 -10.38 15.13 5.33
N GLY A 43 -11.56 14.55 5.08
CA GLY A 43 -12.00 14.18 3.73
C GLY A 43 -12.39 15.39 2.89
N MET A 44 -13.01 16.41 3.50
CA MET A 44 -13.32 17.68 2.83
C MET A 44 -12.04 18.45 2.50
N ASP A 45 -11.09 18.54 3.42
CA ASP A 45 -9.81 19.22 3.19
C ASP A 45 -9.03 18.59 2.04
N GLN A 46 -9.02 17.26 1.93
CA GLN A 46 -8.41 16.54 0.80
C GLN A 46 -9.03 16.93 -0.55
N LEU A 47 -10.36 17.04 -0.61
CA LEU A 47 -11.09 17.42 -1.82
C LEU A 47 -10.90 18.90 -2.18
N PHE A 48 -10.99 19.80 -1.20
CA PHE A 48 -10.80 21.24 -1.42
C PHE A 48 -9.38 21.57 -1.87
N GLU A 49 -8.37 20.94 -1.27
CA GLU A 49 -6.98 21.16 -1.66
C GLU A 49 -6.71 20.62 -3.08
N ALA A 50 -7.37 19.52 -3.49
CA ALA A 50 -7.27 18.98 -4.84
C ALA A 50 -7.89 19.90 -5.91
N SER A 51 -8.93 20.66 -5.57
CA SER A 51 -9.68 21.50 -6.51
C SER A 51 -9.27 22.98 -6.55
N PHE A 52 -8.73 23.55 -5.47
CA PHE A 52 -8.59 25.01 -5.32
C PHE A 52 -7.17 25.53 -5.07
N SER A 53 -6.15 24.68 -5.05
CA SER A 53 -4.77 25.14 -4.90
C SER A 53 -4.14 25.53 -6.26
N PRO A 54 -3.54 26.73 -6.42
CA PRO A 54 -2.76 27.10 -7.62
C PRO A 54 -1.59 26.14 -7.92
N LEU A 55 -1.21 25.33 -6.91
CA LEU A 55 -0.17 24.32 -6.92
C LEU A 55 -0.57 23.00 -7.62
N ALA A 56 -1.84 22.80 -7.97
CA ALA A 56 -2.28 21.73 -8.88
C ALA A 56 -1.57 21.79 -10.26
N THR A 57 -0.98 22.94 -10.59
CA THR A 57 -0.19 23.17 -11.79
C THR A 57 1.20 22.50 -11.74
N ALA A 58 1.74 22.20 -10.55
CA ALA A 58 3.02 21.51 -10.38
C ALA A 58 2.85 19.97 -10.29
N SER A 59 1.75 19.42 -10.81
CA SER A 59 1.49 17.99 -10.75
C SER A 59 2.27 17.24 -11.83
N LYS A 60 3.23 16.41 -11.42
CA LYS A 60 3.94 15.50 -12.33
C LYS A 60 3.07 14.27 -12.61
N LEU A 61 2.98 13.85 -13.87
CA LEU A 61 2.40 12.55 -14.21
C LEU A 61 3.33 11.45 -13.72
N LEU A 62 2.83 10.52 -12.89
CA LEU A 62 3.68 9.55 -12.19
C LEU A 62 3.41 8.09 -12.58
N SER A 63 2.17 7.63 -12.51
CA SER A 63 1.77 6.26 -12.86
C SER A 63 0.40 6.22 -13.50
N ARG A 64 0.05 5.13 -14.18
CA ARG A 64 -1.25 4.95 -14.84
C ARG A 64 -2.29 4.33 -13.91
N CYS A 65 -3.50 4.84 -14.02
CA CYS A 65 -4.69 4.29 -13.35
C CYS A 65 -5.06 2.94 -13.97
N GLY A 66 -5.34 1.92 -13.16
CA GLY A 66 -5.75 0.61 -13.67
C GLY A 66 -7.13 0.61 -14.32
N MET A 67 -8.03 1.50 -13.88
CA MET A 67 -9.40 1.58 -14.40
C MET A 67 -9.47 2.22 -15.80
N CYS A 68 -8.85 3.39 -15.99
CA CYS A 68 -8.94 4.15 -17.25
C CYS A 68 -7.64 4.15 -18.08
N ARG A 69 -6.56 3.55 -17.56
CA ARG A 69 -5.23 3.45 -18.19
C ARG A 69 -4.54 4.78 -18.49
N ARG A 70 -5.09 5.90 -18.00
CA ARG A 70 -4.52 7.24 -18.16
C ARG A 70 -3.54 7.54 -17.03
N TYR A 71 -2.56 8.39 -17.30
CA TYR A 71 -1.64 8.86 -16.27
C TYR A 71 -2.37 9.63 -15.17
N MET A 72 -2.03 9.32 -13.93
CA MET A 72 -2.46 10.01 -12.73
C MET A 72 -1.45 11.10 -12.37
N LYS A 73 -1.97 12.18 -11.84
CA LYS A 73 -1.22 13.33 -11.35
C LYS A 73 -0.74 13.05 -9.93
N PHE A 74 0.56 13.19 -9.69
CA PHE A 74 1.14 13.10 -8.35
C PHE A 74 1.18 14.48 -7.69
N ILE A 75 0.59 14.54 -6.50
CA ILE A 75 0.62 15.70 -5.62
C ILE A 75 1.58 15.35 -4.48
N GLN A 76 2.76 15.96 -4.49
CA GLN A 76 3.82 15.71 -3.52
C GLN A 76 3.62 16.47 -2.20
N MET A 77 2.75 17.49 -2.19
CA MET A 77 2.36 18.17 -0.97
C MET A 77 1.69 17.20 0.01
N LYS A 78 1.93 17.39 1.31
CA LYS A 78 1.37 16.53 2.34
C LYS A 78 -0.14 16.84 2.52
N PRO A 79 -1.02 15.82 2.60
CA PRO A 79 -0.71 14.40 2.41
C PRO A 79 -0.47 14.06 0.93
N MET A 80 0.62 13.33 0.67
CA MET A 80 0.98 12.88 -0.68
C MET A 80 -0.10 11.98 -1.25
N ARG A 81 -0.51 12.24 -2.50
CA ARG A 81 -1.63 11.54 -3.14
C ARG A 81 -1.50 11.51 -4.67
N LEU A 82 -2.21 10.58 -5.29
CA LEU A 82 -2.45 10.52 -6.73
C LEU A 82 -3.87 10.94 -7.05
N LEU A 83 -4.03 11.73 -8.12
CA LEU A 83 -5.32 12.13 -8.66
C LEU A 83 -5.47 11.58 -10.08
N CYS A 84 -6.55 10.83 -10.32
CA CYS A 84 -6.95 10.44 -11.67
C CYS A 84 -8.03 11.38 -12.20
N SER A 85 -7.65 12.38 -13.00
CA SER A 85 -8.61 13.37 -13.55
C SER A 85 -9.70 12.78 -14.46
N HIS A 86 -9.54 11.54 -14.93
CA HIS A 86 -10.56 10.87 -15.76
C HIS A 86 -11.59 10.08 -14.96
N CYS A 87 -11.17 9.48 -13.85
CA CYS A 87 -12.07 8.77 -12.95
C CYS A 87 -12.63 9.70 -11.86
N ASP A 88 -12.06 10.89 -11.71
CA ASP A 88 -12.30 11.82 -10.59
C ASP A 88 -12.04 11.17 -9.21
N GLU A 89 -11.01 10.31 -9.17
CA GLU A 89 -10.65 9.51 -8.00
C GLU A 89 -9.31 9.95 -7.41
N THR A 90 -9.22 9.92 -6.08
CA THR A 90 -8.01 10.29 -5.32
C THR A 90 -7.50 9.11 -4.50
N TYR A 91 -6.20 8.82 -4.63
CA TYR A 91 -5.53 7.73 -3.91
C TYR A 91 -4.48 8.29 -2.96
N ASN A 92 -4.61 8.02 -1.67
CA ASN A 92 -3.59 8.36 -0.68
C ASN A 92 -2.35 7.50 -0.90
N LEU A 93 -1.18 8.06 -0.65
CA LEU A 93 0.10 7.35 -0.74
C LEU A 93 0.77 7.25 0.66
N PRO A 94 1.75 6.34 0.84
CA PRO A 94 2.53 6.32 2.07
C PRO A 94 3.30 7.62 2.25
N GLN A 95 3.24 8.18 3.47
CA GLN A 95 3.81 9.48 3.80
C GLN A 95 5.30 9.36 4.19
N ASN A 96 5.98 10.51 4.38
CA ASN A 96 7.35 10.57 4.92
C ASN A 96 8.38 9.70 4.18
N GLY A 97 8.31 9.67 2.85
CA GLY A 97 9.30 8.99 2.03
C GLY A 97 9.22 9.43 0.57
N ASN A 98 10.05 8.81 -0.26
CA ASN A 98 10.09 9.09 -1.69
C ASN A 98 9.23 8.08 -2.45
N ILE A 99 8.37 8.59 -3.34
CA ILE A 99 7.54 7.79 -4.23
C ILE A 99 8.14 7.79 -5.63
N ARG A 100 8.29 6.61 -6.25
CA ARG A 100 8.77 6.45 -7.63
C ARG A 100 7.96 5.39 -8.39
N PRO A 101 7.89 5.45 -9.73
CA PRO A 101 7.34 4.35 -10.53
C PRO A 101 8.15 3.07 -10.31
N TYR A 102 7.49 1.93 -10.19
CA TYR A 102 8.15 0.65 -9.95
C TYR A 102 8.16 -0.21 -11.21
N LYS A 103 9.26 -0.11 -11.98
CA LYS A 103 9.58 -0.95 -13.14
C LYS A 103 8.46 -1.04 -14.21
N GLU A 104 7.55 -0.07 -14.24
CA GLU A 104 6.34 -0.07 -15.09
C GLU A 104 5.49 -1.35 -14.96
N LEU A 105 5.65 -2.07 -13.85
CA LEU A 105 4.89 -3.27 -13.56
C LEU A 105 3.50 -2.90 -13.06
N LYS A 106 2.56 -3.81 -13.28
CA LYS A 106 1.16 -3.63 -12.89
C LYS A 106 0.75 -4.63 -11.84
N CYS A 107 -0.22 -4.24 -11.03
CA CYS A 107 -0.89 -5.14 -10.12
C CYS A 107 -1.73 -6.16 -10.92
N PRO A 108 -1.57 -7.47 -10.68
CA PRO A 108 -2.32 -8.50 -11.40
C PRO A 108 -3.81 -8.56 -11.02
N LEU A 109 -4.20 -7.83 -9.97
CA LEU A 109 -5.59 -7.75 -9.50
C LEU A 109 -6.40 -6.66 -10.19
N ASP A 110 -5.80 -5.49 -10.38
CA ASP A 110 -6.52 -4.25 -10.70
C ASP A 110 -5.88 -3.44 -11.83
N GLU A 111 -4.78 -3.93 -12.43
CA GLU A 111 -4.03 -3.30 -13.52
C GLU A 111 -3.41 -1.93 -13.20
N PHE A 112 -3.42 -1.46 -11.96
CA PHE A 112 -2.73 -0.22 -11.60
C PHE A 112 -1.21 -0.41 -11.72
N GLU A 113 -0.55 0.60 -12.28
CA GLU A 113 0.90 0.64 -12.27
C GLU A 113 1.42 0.79 -10.83
N LEU A 114 2.37 -0.06 -10.49
CA LEU A 114 2.98 -0.14 -9.17
C LEU A 114 3.91 1.04 -8.93
N LEU A 115 3.97 1.47 -7.68
CA LEU A 115 4.90 2.46 -7.19
C LEU A 115 5.83 1.83 -6.15
N SER A 116 6.98 2.45 -5.91
CA SER A 116 7.85 2.12 -4.79
C SER A 116 7.89 3.28 -3.81
N TRP A 117 7.77 2.95 -2.52
CA TRP A 117 8.04 3.87 -1.43
C TRP A 117 9.40 3.53 -0.82
N SER A 118 10.15 4.57 -0.43
CA SER A 118 11.45 4.41 0.22
C SER A 118 11.73 5.51 1.23
N MET A 119 12.29 5.15 2.38
CA MET A 119 12.78 6.08 3.41
C MET A 119 14.24 6.50 3.17
N GLY A 120 14.77 6.33 1.96
CA GLY A 120 16.17 6.56 1.61
C GLY A 120 16.96 5.27 1.38
N THR A 121 18.26 5.39 1.17
CA THR A 121 19.13 4.29 0.71
C THR A 121 19.32 3.17 1.74
N LYS A 122 19.38 3.52 3.03
CA LYS A 122 19.48 2.56 4.15
C LYS A 122 18.13 2.28 4.83
N GLY A 123 17.09 3.03 4.45
CA GLY A 123 15.77 2.93 5.05
C GLY A 123 14.96 1.77 4.48
N LYS A 124 13.78 1.58 5.03
CA LYS A 124 12.78 0.63 4.53
C LYS A 124 12.31 1.07 3.14
N SER A 125 12.08 0.09 2.27
CA SER A 125 11.43 0.29 0.97
C SER A 125 10.58 -0.90 0.62
N TYR A 126 9.53 -0.66 -0.15
CA TYR A 126 8.66 -1.70 -0.66
C TYR A 126 7.87 -1.20 -1.88
N PRO A 127 7.54 -2.08 -2.83
CA PRO A 127 6.55 -1.81 -3.85
C PRO A 127 5.14 -1.79 -3.25
N PHE A 128 4.24 -0.99 -3.84
CA PHE A 128 2.84 -0.96 -3.48
C PHE A 128 1.95 -0.61 -4.69
N CYS A 129 0.73 -1.13 -4.70
CA CYS A 129 -0.31 -0.72 -5.64
C CYS A 129 -1.13 0.44 -5.04
N PRO A 130 -1.32 1.57 -5.76
CA PRO A 130 -2.13 2.69 -5.28
C PRO A 130 -3.57 2.32 -4.90
N TYR A 131 -4.19 1.43 -5.68
CA TYR A 131 -5.57 1.01 -5.44
C TYR A 131 -5.65 0.13 -4.20
N CYS A 132 -4.92 -0.99 -4.17
CA CYS A 132 -4.84 -1.89 -3.01
C CYS A 132 -4.44 -1.19 -1.69
N TYR A 133 -3.57 -0.17 -1.74
CA TYR A 133 -3.19 0.60 -0.55
C TYR A 133 -4.39 1.35 0.07
N ASN A 134 -5.33 1.82 -0.76
CA ASN A 134 -6.52 2.57 -0.34
C ASN A 134 -7.74 1.67 -0.15
N HIS A 135 -7.86 0.63 -0.97
CA HIS A 135 -8.96 -0.32 -1.08
C HIS A 135 -8.39 -1.74 -1.07
N PRO A 136 -7.88 -2.21 0.08
CA PRO A 136 -7.31 -3.55 0.16
C PRO A 136 -8.40 -4.58 -0.18
N PRO A 137 -8.16 -5.53 -1.11
CA PRO A 137 -9.17 -6.45 -1.65
C PRO A 137 -9.74 -7.45 -0.62
N PHE A 138 -9.36 -7.33 0.66
CA PHE A 138 -9.75 -8.22 1.75
C PHE A 138 -10.15 -7.45 3.02
N SER A 139 -10.46 -6.15 2.96
CA SER A 139 -10.93 -5.41 4.14
C SER A 139 -12.33 -5.79 4.59
N GLU A 140 -13.19 -6.27 3.68
CA GLU A 140 -14.63 -6.48 3.95
C GLU A 140 -15.13 -7.77 3.27
N VAL A 141 -14.89 -8.93 3.90
CA VAL A 141 -15.66 -10.16 3.60
C VAL A 141 -16.08 -10.81 4.92
N LEU A 142 -17.32 -10.50 5.30
CA LEU A 142 -18.38 -11.45 5.69
C LEU A 142 -17.93 -12.70 6.47
N GLN A 143 -18.15 -12.63 7.79
CA GLN A 143 -18.72 -13.61 8.75
C GLN A 143 -18.63 -15.16 8.55
N TYR A 144 -18.03 -15.74 7.50
CA TYR A 144 -18.09 -17.19 7.27
C TYR A 144 -16.79 -17.89 6.83
N LYS A 145 -15.67 -17.19 6.60
CA LYS A 145 -14.37 -17.88 6.42
C LYS A 145 -13.25 -17.24 7.24
N GLN A 146 -13.17 -17.70 8.48
CA GLN A 146 -12.02 -17.65 9.36
C GLN A 146 -10.79 -18.21 8.62
N PHE A 147 -9.99 -17.40 7.91
CA PHE A 147 -8.51 -17.52 7.75
C PHE A 147 -7.81 -16.61 6.71
N MET A 148 -8.45 -15.59 6.12
CA MET A 148 -7.73 -14.61 5.27
C MET A 148 -8.00 -13.16 5.70
N LYS A 149 -7.54 -12.79 6.89
CA LYS A 149 -7.05 -11.41 7.14
C LYS A 149 -5.67 -11.35 6.46
N ASP A 150 -5.15 -10.23 5.96
CA ASP A 150 -4.07 -9.56 6.72
C ASP A 150 -3.57 -8.25 6.07
N MET A 151 -4.11 -7.84 4.91
CA MET A 151 -3.76 -6.55 4.32
C MET A 151 -4.76 -5.48 4.74
N ARG A 152 -4.30 -4.57 5.60
CA ARG A 152 -5.07 -3.39 6.03
C ARG A 152 -4.86 -2.22 5.08
N LYS A 153 -5.74 -1.22 5.14
CA LYS A 153 -5.53 0.07 4.46
C LYS A 153 -4.19 0.65 4.90
N GLY A 154 -3.44 1.20 3.97
CA GLY A 154 -2.13 1.77 4.24
C GLY A 154 -0.96 0.78 4.19
N GLN A 155 -1.16 -0.43 3.66
CA GLN A 155 -0.13 -1.47 3.56
C GLN A 155 0.41 -1.61 2.13
N GLY A 156 1.70 -1.95 2.01
CA GLY A 156 2.37 -2.21 0.74
C GLY A 156 2.10 -3.60 0.17
N CYS A 157 2.63 -3.87 -1.03
CA CYS A 157 2.50 -5.19 -1.66
C CYS A 157 3.17 -6.29 -0.84
N ASN A 158 4.19 -5.98 -0.03
CA ASN A 158 4.82 -6.91 0.90
C ASN A 158 3.90 -7.43 2.02
N SER A 159 2.70 -6.88 2.16
CA SER A 159 1.62 -7.39 3.01
C SER A 159 0.45 -7.99 2.23
N CYS A 160 0.55 -8.04 0.89
CA CYS A 160 -0.50 -8.56 0.02
C CYS A 160 -0.49 -10.08 0.02
N THR A 161 -1.64 -10.69 0.30
CA THR A 161 -1.83 -12.14 0.33
C THR A 161 -2.43 -12.69 -0.97
N HIS A 162 -2.56 -11.86 -2.01
CA HIS A 162 -3.07 -12.32 -3.28
C HIS A 162 -2.11 -13.32 -3.92
N PRO A 163 -2.55 -14.55 -4.26
CA PRO A 163 -1.66 -15.64 -4.68
C PRO A 163 -0.89 -15.34 -5.96
N THR A 164 -1.40 -14.49 -6.85
CA THR A 164 -0.71 -14.15 -8.10
C THR A 164 0.15 -12.88 -7.99
N CYS A 165 0.22 -12.23 -6.82
CA CYS A 165 1.02 -11.02 -6.66
C CYS A 165 2.51 -11.38 -6.49
N PRO A 166 3.39 -11.10 -7.47
CA PRO A 166 4.82 -11.44 -7.37
C PRO A 166 5.56 -10.60 -6.33
N HIS A 167 4.94 -9.51 -5.86
CA HIS A 167 5.45 -8.63 -4.80
C HIS A 167 4.74 -8.88 -3.47
N GLY A 168 3.88 -9.90 -3.44
CA GLY A 168 3.10 -10.31 -2.29
C GLY A 168 3.94 -10.92 -1.18
N LEU A 169 3.30 -11.08 -0.03
CA LEU A 169 3.82 -11.82 1.12
C LEU A 169 4.08 -13.28 0.74
N ASN A 170 3.21 -13.91 -0.04
CA ASN A 170 3.35 -15.32 -0.42
C ASN A 170 4.59 -15.59 -1.30
N SER A 171 5.02 -14.60 -2.09
CA SER A 171 6.16 -14.75 -3.01
C SER A 171 7.49 -14.25 -2.44
N ASN A 172 7.47 -13.37 -1.42
CA ASN A 172 8.69 -12.75 -0.90
C ASN A 172 8.84 -12.88 0.62
N GLY A 173 7.86 -13.44 1.33
CA GLY A 173 7.96 -13.70 2.76
C GLY A 173 8.97 -14.81 3.04
N VAL A 174 9.83 -14.61 4.02
CA VAL A 174 10.92 -15.53 4.37
C VAL A 174 10.64 -16.24 5.69
N CYS A 175 10.52 -15.47 6.77
CA CYS A 175 10.34 -16.01 8.11
C CYS A 175 9.69 -14.97 9.03
N ALA A 176 9.27 -15.40 10.22
CA ALA A 176 8.74 -14.50 11.24
C ALA A 176 9.79 -13.46 11.68
N CYS A 177 9.33 -12.26 12.02
CA CYS A 177 10.18 -11.21 12.54
C CYS A 177 10.51 -11.47 14.02
N ILE A 178 11.78 -11.29 14.40
CA ILE A 178 12.23 -11.48 15.78
C ILE A 178 11.73 -10.39 16.75
N GLU A 179 11.51 -9.17 16.26
CA GLU A 179 11.13 -8.02 17.10
C GLU A 179 9.61 -7.85 17.27
N CYS A 180 8.78 -8.50 16.44
CA CYS A 180 7.33 -8.33 16.54
C CYS A 180 6.56 -9.61 16.20
N GLU A 181 5.52 -9.88 17.00
CA GLU A 181 4.77 -11.15 17.00
C GLU A 181 4.08 -11.46 15.67
N THR A 182 3.67 -10.44 14.91
CA THR A 182 2.84 -10.59 13.70
C THR A 182 3.57 -10.21 12.42
N GLY A 183 4.84 -9.83 12.52
CA GLY A 183 5.63 -9.39 11.38
C GLY A 183 6.27 -10.56 10.64
N VAL A 184 6.36 -10.43 9.33
CA VAL A 184 7.12 -11.36 8.48
C VAL A 184 8.24 -10.57 7.81
N LEU A 185 9.44 -11.12 7.84
CA LEU A 185 10.58 -10.61 7.07
C LEU A 185 10.35 -10.94 5.59
N THR A 186 10.33 -9.90 4.77
CA THR A 186 10.07 -9.98 3.33
C THR A 186 11.28 -9.50 2.55
N LEU A 187 11.64 -10.23 1.48
CA LEU A 187 12.68 -9.81 0.54
C LEU A 187 12.23 -8.55 -0.20
N ASP A 188 13.08 -7.53 -0.22
CA ASP A 188 12.84 -6.34 -1.03
C ASP A 188 13.50 -6.49 -2.42
N PRO A 189 12.75 -6.84 -3.48
CA PRO A 189 13.30 -7.02 -4.83
C PRO A 189 13.74 -5.70 -5.49
N SER A 190 13.50 -4.56 -4.85
CA SER A 190 13.96 -3.24 -5.29
C SER A 190 15.32 -2.84 -4.70
N SER A 191 15.82 -3.62 -3.74
CA SER A 191 17.03 -3.29 -2.97
C SER A 191 18.35 -3.66 -3.66
N ALA A 192 18.31 -4.44 -4.75
CA ALA A 192 19.50 -4.80 -5.53
C ALA A 192 20.32 -3.54 -5.90
N PRO A 193 21.66 -3.59 -5.79
CA PRO A 193 22.50 -4.71 -5.36
C PRO A 193 22.67 -4.82 -3.82
N LYS A 194 22.11 -3.89 -3.05
CA LYS A 194 22.18 -3.85 -1.58
C LYS A 194 21.01 -4.60 -0.96
N TRP A 195 21.00 -5.92 -1.18
CA TRP A 195 19.91 -6.79 -0.77
C TRP A 195 19.57 -6.65 0.71
N LYS A 196 18.27 -6.62 0.98
CA LYS A 196 17.74 -6.54 2.35
C LYS A 196 16.43 -7.29 2.50
N LEU A 197 16.25 -7.86 3.69
CA LEU A 197 14.94 -8.27 4.20
C LEU A 197 14.38 -7.14 5.05
N THR A 198 13.08 -6.87 4.92
CA THR A 198 12.38 -5.89 5.74
C THR A 198 11.14 -6.50 6.37
N CYS A 199 10.88 -6.20 7.63
CA CYS A 199 9.63 -6.60 8.25
C CYS A 199 8.46 -5.84 7.60
N ASN A 200 7.36 -6.52 7.28
CA ASN A 200 6.17 -5.86 6.75
C ASN A 200 5.35 -5.09 7.82
N LYS A 201 5.67 -5.21 9.12
CA LYS A 201 4.96 -4.52 10.22
C LYS A 201 5.80 -3.47 10.95
N CYS A 202 7.00 -3.82 11.42
CA CYS A 202 7.88 -2.92 12.18
C CYS A 202 9.03 -2.38 11.32
N ASP A 203 10.00 -1.70 11.96
CA ASP A 203 11.13 -1.04 11.30
C ASP A 203 12.39 -1.90 11.19
N VAL A 204 12.28 -3.22 11.42
CA VAL A 204 13.41 -4.15 11.27
C VAL A 204 13.84 -4.26 9.80
N ILE A 205 15.15 -4.10 9.58
CA ILE A 205 15.83 -4.25 8.30
C ILE A 205 17.05 -5.14 8.54
N VAL A 206 17.18 -6.19 7.73
CA VAL A 206 18.34 -7.09 7.75
C VAL A 206 19.06 -6.97 6.42
N HIS A 207 20.32 -6.54 6.44
CA HIS A 207 21.19 -6.50 5.26
C HIS A 207 21.92 -7.83 5.11
N LEU A 208 21.93 -8.37 3.90
CA LEU A 208 22.43 -9.70 3.60
C LEU A 208 22.77 -9.83 2.12
N PHE A 209 23.54 -10.85 1.78
CA PHE A 209 23.96 -11.15 0.40
C PHE A 209 24.67 -9.98 -0.29
N GLU A 210 25.62 -9.35 0.40
CA GLU A 210 26.54 -8.38 -0.21
C GLU A 210 27.19 -9.02 -1.45
N ASP A 211 27.33 -8.27 -2.54
CA ASP A 211 27.88 -8.72 -3.83
C ASP A 211 27.08 -9.80 -4.58
N ALA A 212 25.89 -10.19 -4.09
CA ALA A 212 25.00 -11.06 -4.85
C ALA A 212 24.41 -10.33 -6.06
N GLN A 213 24.44 -11.00 -7.21
CA GLN A 213 23.87 -10.50 -8.46
C GLN A 213 22.35 -10.62 -8.46
N LYS A 214 21.82 -11.72 -7.90
CA LYS A 214 20.39 -11.99 -7.86
C LYS A 214 20.03 -12.77 -6.60
N VAL A 215 18.92 -12.39 -5.98
CA VAL A 215 18.35 -13.03 -4.80
C VAL A 215 16.86 -13.23 -5.04
N THR A 216 16.36 -14.45 -4.82
CA THR A 216 14.93 -14.80 -4.96
C THR A 216 14.51 -15.76 -3.85
N VAL A 217 13.27 -15.66 -3.39
CA VAL A 217 12.68 -16.64 -2.45
C VAL A 217 12.22 -17.86 -3.24
N ASP A 218 12.52 -19.04 -2.73
CA ASP A 218 12.12 -20.33 -3.30
C ASP A 218 10.71 -20.72 -2.79
N GLU A 219 10.04 -21.64 -3.48
CA GLU A 219 8.75 -22.20 -3.03
C GLU A 219 8.95 -23.28 -1.95
N SER A 220 10.18 -23.80 -1.83
CA SER A 220 10.55 -24.80 -0.84
C SER A 220 10.80 -24.20 0.54
N THR A 221 10.38 -24.94 1.56
CA THR A 221 10.52 -24.56 2.98
C THR A 221 11.56 -25.43 3.68
N CYS A 222 12.23 -24.84 4.66
CA CYS A 222 13.13 -25.52 5.58
C CYS A 222 12.33 -26.20 6.70
N ASP A 223 12.92 -27.18 7.39
CA ASP A 223 12.28 -27.92 8.50
C ASP A 223 11.84 -27.01 9.67
N CYS A 224 12.44 -25.82 9.81
CA CYS A 224 12.05 -24.82 10.79
C CYS A 224 10.83 -23.96 10.37
N GLY A 225 10.30 -24.16 9.16
CA GLY A 225 9.17 -23.40 8.61
C GLY A 225 9.53 -22.12 7.85
N SER A 226 10.81 -21.77 7.75
CA SER A 226 11.29 -20.63 6.94
C SER A 226 11.33 -20.98 5.44
N GLN A 227 11.07 -20.00 4.57
CA GLN A 227 11.29 -20.15 3.14
C GLN A 227 12.78 -20.16 2.81
N LEU A 228 13.16 -20.97 1.83
CA LEU A 228 14.52 -21.00 1.31
C LEU A 228 14.77 -19.81 0.39
N ILE A 229 16.02 -19.32 0.35
CA ILE A 229 16.41 -18.21 -0.52
C ILE A 229 17.51 -18.69 -1.47
N ASN A 230 17.31 -18.43 -2.76
CA ASN A 230 18.28 -18.66 -3.82
C ASN A 230 19.11 -17.39 -4.04
N VAL A 231 20.43 -17.54 -3.97
CA VAL A 231 21.39 -16.45 -4.11
C VAL A 231 22.39 -16.78 -5.21
N GLU A 232 22.47 -15.90 -6.20
CA GLU A 232 23.42 -16.01 -7.33
C GLU A 232 24.51 -14.95 -7.17
N TYR A 233 25.76 -15.39 -7.06
CA TYR A 233 26.94 -14.51 -7.05
C TYR A 233 27.60 -14.49 -8.42
N LYS A 234 28.20 -13.34 -8.79
CA LYS A 234 29.06 -13.28 -9.98
C LYS A 234 30.24 -14.22 -9.74
N GLN A 235 30.53 -15.12 -10.67
CA GLN A 235 31.65 -16.07 -10.56
C GLN A 235 32.96 -15.32 -10.32
N VAL A 236 33.41 -15.31 -9.07
CA VAL A 236 34.80 -15.11 -8.69
C VAL A 236 35.20 -16.40 -8.03
N ILE A 237 36.18 -17.09 -8.61
CA ILE A 237 36.79 -18.29 -8.04
C ILE A 237 37.31 -17.91 -6.64
N ILE A 238 36.64 -18.40 -5.59
CA ILE A 238 37.14 -18.29 -4.21
C ILE A 238 37.18 -19.70 -3.62
N GLN A 239 38.36 -20.04 -3.12
CA GLN A 239 38.82 -21.36 -2.72
C GLN A 239 38.64 -21.54 -1.19
N PHE A 240 37.71 -22.44 -0.79
CA PHE A 240 37.45 -23.09 0.52
C PHE A 240 37.17 -22.21 1.77
N ILE A 241 36.22 -22.55 2.66
CA ILE A 241 36.26 -23.61 3.71
C ILE A 241 34.86 -24.22 3.97
N PHE A 242 34.87 -25.54 4.25
CA PHE A 242 33.76 -26.48 4.51
C PHE A 242 32.66 -26.06 5.50
N PHE A 243 31.39 -26.34 5.17
CA PHE A 243 30.58 -27.37 5.85
C PHE A 243 29.61 -28.05 4.83
N CYS A 244 29.87 -29.34 4.57
CA CYS A 244 29.18 -30.35 3.74
C CYS A 244 28.91 -30.12 2.22
N TRP A 245 29.62 -30.93 1.42
CA TRP A 245 29.47 -31.25 -0.02
C TRP A 245 28.03 -31.64 -0.44
N VAL A 246 27.54 -31.42 -1.67
CA VAL A 246 28.00 -31.97 -2.99
C VAL A 246 27.59 -31.08 -4.20
N ALA A 247 28.57 -30.74 -5.05
CA ALA A 247 28.58 -30.52 -6.52
C ALA A 247 27.69 -29.42 -7.20
N PRO A 248 27.89 -29.08 -8.50
CA PRO A 248 28.36 -27.77 -8.91
C PRO A 248 27.31 -26.99 -9.73
N PHE A 249 26.44 -26.27 -9.04
CA PHE A 249 25.78 -25.06 -9.51
C PHE A 249 25.57 -24.26 -8.23
N VAL A 250 26.29 -23.15 -8.04
CA VAL A 250 26.28 -22.43 -6.75
C VAL A 250 24.97 -21.66 -6.62
N ILE A 251 23.90 -22.39 -6.30
CA ILE A 251 22.69 -21.91 -5.64
C ILE A 251 22.94 -22.17 -4.16
N SER A 252 23.42 -21.15 -3.45
CA SER A 252 23.55 -21.24 -2.00
C SER A 252 22.16 -21.10 -1.40
N ILE A 253 21.56 -22.22 -1.01
CA ILE A 253 20.29 -22.27 -0.28
C ILE A 253 20.57 -21.90 1.18
N PHE A 254 20.10 -20.73 1.62
CA PHE A 254 20.22 -20.31 3.01
C PHE A 254 18.93 -20.60 3.78
N CYS A 255 19.03 -21.41 4.85
CA CYS A 255 17.97 -21.53 5.85
C CYS A 255 18.28 -20.59 7.02
N PHE A 256 17.48 -19.52 7.16
CA PHE A 256 17.56 -18.65 8.34
C PHE A 256 16.80 -19.30 9.49
N ASN A 257 17.56 -19.82 10.46
CA ASN A 257 17.03 -20.25 11.74
C ASN A 257 17.54 -19.29 12.83
N PHE A 258 16.73 -18.30 13.19
CA PHE A 258 16.97 -17.49 14.40
C PHE A 258 16.39 -18.24 15.59
N LEU A 259 16.97 -19.40 15.93
CA LEU A 259 16.78 -19.98 17.26
C LEU A 259 17.69 -19.20 18.21
N GLY A 260 17.10 -18.68 19.28
CA GLY A 260 17.80 -17.96 20.34
C GLY A 260 18.85 -18.81 21.06
#